data_AF-A0AA87UTE4-F1
#
_entry.id   AF-A0AA87UTE4-F1
#
_cell.length_a   1.000
_cell.length_b   1.000
_cell.length_c   1.000
_cell.angle_alpha   90.00
_cell.angle_beta   90.00
_cell.angle_gamma   90.00
#
_symmetry.space_group_name_H-M   'P 1'
#
loop_
_entity.id
_entity.type
_entity.pdbx_description
1 polymer ?
#
loop_
_entity_poly.entity_id
_entity_poly.type
_entity_poly.pdbx_seq_one_letter_code
_entity_poly.pdbx_strand_id
1 'polypeptide(L)'
;MVRAALASSHAFASPGSHPSAVAASGSRLAARTATYASAMSTSNSDQTDPPRGALEPSPQAVAEIDRLDQVARARPDELQPQIDLWRAVAALEFWIGINRGTPESVRPYMLAAEAGPMLCVFSSATRAKEAAEANGLIAPGEPVPLFIVQLPAALDWAMSFGEHGVIGVTIDYPRIRSWCPLPNLAKLRQGDD
;
A
#
# COMPACT_ATOMS: atom_id res chain seq x y z
N MET A 1 -40.87 -5.96 -36.20
CA MET A 1 -40.99 -7.36 -35.79
C MET A 1 -40.39 -7.47 -34.38
N VAL A 2 -41.02 -7.93 -33.29
CA VAL A 2 -42.11 -8.91 -33.02
C VAL A 2 -41.60 -10.33 -32.72
N ARG A 3 -41.82 -10.77 -31.46
CA ARG A 3 -41.57 -12.09 -30.82
C ARG A 3 -40.08 -12.46 -30.58
N ALA A 4 -39.60 -12.90 -29.40
CA ALA A 4 -40.12 -13.31 -28.08
C ALA A 4 -40.34 -14.83 -27.78
N ALA A 5 -39.65 -15.29 -26.74
CA ALA A 5 -39.67 -16.57 -26.00
C ALA A 5 -38.81 -16.36 -24.72
N LEU A 6 -39.04 -16.86 -23.48
CA LEU A 6 -40.05 -17.73 -22.83
C LEU A 6 -40.10 -19.19 -23.33
N ALA A 7 -39.97 -20.24 -22.49
CA ALA A 7 -39.65 -20.39 -21.05
C ALA A 7 -39.11 -21.85 -20.83
N SER A 8 -38.88 -22.49 -19.66
CA SER A 8 -39.25 -22.33 -18.23
C SER A 8 -38.21 -23.03 -17.31
N SER A 9 -38.35 -22.92 -15.98
CA SER A 9 -37.52 -23.60 -14.95
C SER A 9 -37.96 -25.04 -14.62
N HIS A 10 -37.07 -25.81 -13.97
CA HIS A 10 -37.43 -26.88 -13.02
C HIS A 10 -36.38 -26.98 -11.88
N ALA A 11 -36.76 -27.53 -10.74
CA ALA A 11 -35.95 -27.60 -9.50
C ALA A 11 -36.11 -28.97 -8.78
N PHE A 12 -35.60 -29.08 -7.54
CA PHE A 12 -35.38 -30.29 -6.68
C PHE A 12 -34.08 -31.06 -6.99
N ALA A 13 -33.29 -31.55 -6.02
CA ALA A 13 -33.35 -31.43 -4.54
C ALA A 13 -31.96 -31.64 -3.86
N SER A 14 -31.84 -31.28 -2.58
CA SER A 14 -30.72 -31.64 -1.68
C SER A 14 -31.11 -32.73 -0.68
N PRO A 15 -30.13 -33.50 -0.13
CA PRO A 15 -30.06 -33.65 1.34
C PRO A 15 -28.63 -33.80 1.96
N GLY A 16 -28.46 -33.39 3.22
CA GLY A 16 -27.25 -33.60 4.07
C GLY A 16 -26.12 -32.56 3.87
N SER A 17 -25.48 -31.90 4.86
CA SER A 17 -25.22 -32.13 6.31
C SER A 17 -24.32 -33.33 6.59
N HIS A 18 -23.13 -33.26 7.24
CA HIS A 18 -22.34 -32.23 7.97
C HIS A 18 -20.81 -32.53 7.76
N PRO A 19 -19.80 -31.88 8.40
CA PRO A 19 -19.71 -30.64 9.20
C PRO A 19 -18.63 -29.61 8.71
N SER A 20 -18.47 -28.52 9.47
CA SER A 20 -17.49 -27.42 9.30
C SER A 20 -16.00 -27.84 9.36
N ALA A 21 -15.15 -27.25 8.52
CA ALA A 21 -13.68 -27.31 8.63
C ALA A 21 -12.88 -26.21 7.88
N VAL A 22 -13.34 -24.93 7.80
CA VAL A 22 -12.57 -23.84 7.14
C VAL A 22 -12.41 -22.61 8.06
N ALA A 23 -11.79 -22.82 9.22
CA ALA A 23 -11.53 -21.78 10.22
C ALA A 23 -10.09 -21.88 10.79
N ALA A 24 -9.07 -21.79 9.92
CA ALA A 24 -7.66 -21.94 10.32
C ALA A 24 -6.70 -20.91 9.71
N SER A 25 -6.84 -20.55 8.42
CA SER A 25 -5.84 -19.71 7.73
C SER A 25 -5.85 -18.23 8.15
N GLY A 26 -7.01 -17.66 8.51
CA GLY A 26 -7.10 -16.24 8.89
C GLY A 26 -6.37 -15.88 10.19
N SER A 27 -6.22 -16.84 11.11
CA SER A 27 -5.63 -16.59 12.44
C SER A 27 -4.11 -16.34 12.39
N ARG A 28 -3.40 -16.98 11.44
CA ARG A 28 -1.94 -16.79 11.28
C ARG A 28 -1.58 -15.45 10.61
N LEU A 29 -2.47 -14.91 9.77
CA LEU A 29 -2.29 -13.59 9.19
C LEU A 29 -2.29 -12.52 10.29
N ALA A 30 -3.34 -12.52 11.12
CA ALA A 30 -3.44 -11.62 12.27
C ALA A 30 -2.21 -11.71 13.18
N ALA A 31 -1.75 -12.91 13.52
CA ALA A 31 -0.57 -13.10 14.37
C ALA A 31 0.72 -12.52 13.78
N ARG A 32 0.96 -12.63 12.45
CA ARG A 32 2.18 -12.09 11.82
C ARG A 32 2.13 -10.58 11.62
N THR A 33 1.00 -10.00 11.21
CA THR A 33 0.86 -8.53 11.15
C THR A 33 0.92 -7.93 12.56
N ALA A 34 0.32 -8.59 13.55
CA ALA A 34 0.44 -8.21 14.96
C ALA A 34 1.87 -8.33 15.49
N THR A 35 2.71 -9.22 14.97
CA THR A 35 4.12 -9.30 15.39
C THR A 35 4.89 -8.04 14.99
N TYR A 36 4.64 -7.47 13.81
CA TYR A 36 5.20 -6.17 13.41
C TYR A 36 4.54 -4.99 14.15
N ALA A 37 3.24 -5.04 14.42
CA ALA A 37 2.55 -4.00 15.21
C ALA A 37 2.98 -4.00 16.69
N SER A 38 3.30 -5.16 17.28
CA SER A 38 3.72 -5.29 18.67
C SER A 38 5.10 -4.68 18.95
N ALA A 39 5.92 -4.47 17.91
CA ALA A 39 7.15 -3.66 18.02
C ALA A 39 6.86 -2.17 18.30
N MET A 40 5.60 -1.72 18.14
CA MET A 40 5.14 -0.35 18.44
C MET A 40 4.29 -0.28 19.73
N SER A 41 4.51 -1.14 20.73
CA SER A 41 3.69 -1.15 21.95
C SER A 41 4.44 -1.51 23.24
N THR A 42 5.24 -0.56 23.74
CA THR A 42 5.62 -0.48 25.16
C THR A 42 5.32 0.92 25.70
N SER A 43 4.14 1.07 26.31
CA SER A 43 3.59 2.32 26.88
C SER A 43 3.22 3.41 25.83
N ASN A 44 2.22 4.25 26.03
CA ASN A 44 1.33 4.41 27.18
C ASN A 44 -0.13 4.66 26.75
N SER A 45 -1.10 4.53 27.66
CA SER A 45 -2.53 4.70 27.36
C SER A 45 -2.98 6.17 27.29
N ASP A 46 -2.51 6.89 26.27
CA ASP A 46 -3.02 8.20 25.88
C ASP A 46 -2.85 8.39 24.36
N GLN A 47 -3.79 7.85 23.57
CA GLN A 47 -3.72 7.89 22.11
C GLN A 47 -4.18 9.25 21.57
N THR A 48 -3.34 10.26 21.83
CA THR A 48 -3.40 11.54 21.15
C THR A 48 -3.08 11.35 19.66
N ASP A 49 -3.92 11.94 18.80
CA ASP A 49 -3.70 12.02 17.35
C ASP A 49 -2.31 12.64 17.10
N PRO A 50 -1.39 11.99 16.35
CA PRO A 50 -0.03 12.48 16.20
C PRO A 50 -0.05 13.92 15.64
N PRO A 51 0.69 14.87 16.24
CA PRO A 51 0.63 16.27 15.85
C PRO A 51 0.95 16.38 14.36
N ARG A 52 0.14 17.13 13.60
CA ARG A 52 0.01 16.95 12.13
C ARG A 52 1.31 17.11 11.31
N GLY A 53 2.39 17.62 11.89
CA GLY A 53 3.73 17.66 11.28
C GLY A 53 4.59 16.40 11.49
N ALA A 54 4.23 15.48 12.39
CA ALA A 54 4.98 14.24 12.66
C ALA A 54 4.82 13.16 11.56
N LEU A 55 3.95 13.39 10.58
CA LEU A 55 3.74 12.54 9.40
C LEU A 55 4.06 13.29 8.09
N GLU A 56 4.80 14.38 8.17
CA GLU A 56 5.29 15.16 7.04
C GLU A 56 6.83 15.16 7.10
N PRO A 57 7.55 14.57 6.12
CA PRO A 57 9.01 14.63 6.09
C PRO A 57 9.49 16.04 5.75
N SER A 58 10.81 16.25 5.72
CA SER A 58 11.36 17.55 5.34
C SER A 58 10.85 18.00 3.95
N PRO A 59 10.42 19.27 3.78
CA PRO A 59 9.97 19.79 2.48
C PRO A 59 11.04 19.64 1.38
N GLN A 60 12.32 19.63 1.76
CA GLN A 60 13.45 19.37 0.89
C GLN A 60 13.44 17.95 0.31
N ALA A 61 13.15 16.92 1.12
CA ALA A 61 13.06 15.54 0.63
C ALA A 61 11.87 15.35 -0.32
N VAL A 62 10.73 15.98 -0.03
CA VAL A 62 9.54 15.96 -0.91
C VAL A 62 9.83 16.65 -2.25
N ALA A 63 10.47 17.83 -2.21
CA ALA A 63 10.84 18.57 -3.41
C ALA A 63 11.90 17.84 -4.26
N GLU A 64 12.83 17.12 -3.63
CA GLU A 64 13.83 16.30 -4.33
C GLU A 64 13.20 15.08 -5.01
N ILE A 65 12.24 14.40 -4.37
CA ILE A 65 11.45 13.33 -4.99
C ILE A 65 10.67 13.86 -6.21
N ASP A 66 10.02 15.03 -6.12
CA ASP A 66 9.34 15.66 -7.25
C ASP A 66 10.31 16.07 -8.38
N ARG A 67 11.52 16.51 -8.04
CA ARG A 67 12.57 16.85 -9.02
C ARG A 67 13.07 15.60 -9.74
N LEU A 68 13.29 14.51 -9.02
CA LEU A 68 13.75 13.23 -9.58
C LEU A 68 12.68 12.58 -10.45
N ASP A 69 11.40 12.62 -10.04
CA ASP A 69 10.27 12.17 -10.87
C ASP A 69 10.16 12.96 -12.19
N GLN A 70 10.38 14.28 -12.16
CA GLN A 70 10.43 15.09 -13.39
C GLN A 70 11.57 14.65 -14.34
N VAL A 71 12.76 14.34 -13.82
CA VAL A 71 13.88 13.84 -14.63
C VAL A 71 13.59 12.43 -15.17
N ALA A 72 13.03 11.54 -14.34
CA ALA A 72 12.67 10.18 -14.73
C ALA A 72 11.57 10.16 -15.81
N ARG A 73 10.54 11.00 -15.69
CA ARG A 73 9.48 11.14 -16.71
C ARG A 73 9.97 11.82 -17.99
N ALA A 74 11.00 12.66 -17.92
CA ALA A 74 11.64 13.25 -19.10
C ALA A 74 12.55 12.26 -19.86
N ARG A 75 12.92 11.12 -19.23
CA ARG A 75 13.88 10.15 -19.77
C ARG A 75 13.46 8.70 -19.43
N PRO A 76 12.29 8.23 -19.92
CA PRO A 76 11.73 6.94 -19.51
C PRO A 76 12.61 5.73 -19.87
N ASP A 77 13.41 5.85 -20.94
CA ASP A 77 14.31 4.80 -21.42
C ASP A 77 15.67 4.77 -20.66
N GLU A 78 15.98 5.79 -19.84
CA GLU A 78 17.18 5.80 -19.00
C GLU A 78 16.90 5.14 -17.64
N LEU A 79 17.66 4.11 -17.30
CA LEU A 79 17.53 3.41 -16.01
C LEU A 79 18.03 4.27 -14.82
N GLN A 80 19.03 5.13 -15.02
CA GLN A 80 19.66 5.86 -13.91
C GLN A 80 18.71 6.86 -13.22
N PRO A 81 17.93 7.72 -13.94
CA PRO A 81 16.90 8.56 -13.32
C PRO A 81 15.88 7.79 -12.47
N GLN A 82 15.51 6.57 -12.89
CA GLN A 82 14.59 5.70 -12.13
C GLN A 82 15.27 5.18 -10.85
N ILE A 83 16.54 4.76 -10.93
CA ILE A 83 17.34 4.36 -9.77
C ILE A 83 17.48 5.52 -8.77
N ASP A 84 17.76 6.74 -9.25
CA ASP A 84 17.98 7.89 -8.37
C ASP A 84 16.70 8.34 -7.66
N LEU A 85 15.55 8.35 -8.37
CA LEU A 85 14.22 8.54 -7.76
C LEU A 85 13.98 7.51 -6.65
N TRP A 86 14.18 6.22 -6.95
CA TRP A 86 13.88 5.15 -5.98
C TRP A 86 14.88 5.09 -4.82
N ARG A 87 16.12 5.54 -5.01
CA ARG A 87 17.08 5.78 -3.92
C ARG A 87 16.61 6.90 -2.98
N ALA A 88 16.08 8.01 -3.51
CA ALA A 88 15.52 9.07 -2.68
C ALA A 88 14.27 8.62 -1.90
N VAL A 89 13.38 7.86 -2.55
CA VAL A 89 12.20 7.27 -1.89
C VAL A 89 12.59 6.25 -0.81
N ALA A 90 13.67 5.48 -1.01
CA ALA A 90 14.23 4.57 -0.02
C ALA A 90 15.13 5.25 1.04
N ALA A 91 15.32 6.57 0.96
CA ALA A 91 16.07 7.39 1.93
C ALA A 91 15.17 8.32 2.77
N LEU A 92 13.84 8.17 2.66
CA LEU A 92 12.89 8.76 3.60
C LEU A 92 13.04 8.14 5.00
N GLU A 93 12.58 8.82 6.05
CA GLU A 93 12.54 8.26 7.40
C GLU A 93 11.49 7.14 7.52
N PHE A 94 10.35 7.33 6.85
CA PHE A 94 9.22 6.40 6.83
C PHE A 94 8.48 6.43 5.50
N TRP A 95 7.72 5.37 5.24
CA TRP A 95 6.66 5.35 4.24
C TRP A 95 5.30 5.36 4.92
N ILE A 96 4.34 6.06 4.31
CA ILE A 96 2.96 6.13 4.79
C ILE A 96 2.08 5.22 3.93
N GLY A 97 1.22 4.43 4.58
CA GLY A 97 0.16 3.66 3.93
C GLY A 97 -1.24 4.20 4.30
N ILE A 98 -2.16 4.13 3.36
CA ILE A 98 -3.60 4.31 3.63
C ILE A 98 -4.16 2.97 4.11
N ASN A 99 -4.80 2.93 5.27
CA ASN A 99 -5.46 1.72 5.78
C ASN A 99 -6.82 1.51 5.08
N ARG A 100 -7.06 0.30 4.58
CA ARG A 100 -8.31 -0.19 3.98
C ARG A 100 -8.94 -1.34 4.78
N GLY A 101 -8.39 -1.64 5.95
CA GLY A 101 -8.93 -2.57 6.94
C GLY A 101 -9.37 -1.82 8.22
N THR A 102 -9.41 -2.54 9.34
CA THR A 102 -9.70 -1.96 10.67
C THR A 102 -8.39 -1.56 11.38
N PRO A 103 -8.42 -0.91 12.56
CA PRO A 103 -7.22 -0.67 13.36
C PRO A 103 -6.49 -1.96 13.77
N GLU A 104 -7.24 -3.03 14.07
CA GLU A 104 -6.71 -4.32 14.53
C GLU A 104 -6.29 -5.24 13.38
N SER A 105 -6.77 -4.94 12.16
CA SER A 105 -6.48 -5.68 10.92
C SER A 105 -6.13 -4.70 9.81
N VAL A 106 -5.02 -3.97 9.98
CA VAL A 106 -4.48 -3.04 8.99
C VAL A 106 -4.28 -3.73 7.64
N ARG A 107 -4.71 -3.07 6.55
CA ARG A 107 -4.48 -3.49 5.16
C ARG A 107 -4.06 -2.27 4.35
N PRO A 108 -2.90 -2.26 3.66
CA PRO A 108 -2.55 -1.14 2.79
C PRO A 108 -3.54 -0.98 1.63
N TYR A 109 -3.61 0.24 1.10
CA TYR A 109 -4.17 0.47 -0.23
C TYR A 109 -3.27 -0.17 -1.30
N MET A 110 -3.89 -0.98 -2.16
CA MET A 110 -3.26 -1.58 -3.33
C MET A 110 -3.88 -1.00 -4.60
N LEU A 111 -3.05 -0.70 -5.60
CA LEU A 111 -3.48 -0.37 -6.96
C LEU A 111 -3.57 -1.66 -7.79
N ALA A 112 -4.67 -1.85 -8.51
CA ALA A 112 -4.77 -2.87 -9.55
C ALA A 112 -4.25 -2.27 -10.87
N ALA A 113 -2.99 -2.55 -11.22
CA ALA A 113 -2.39 -2.17 -12.50
C ALA A 113 -2.39 -3.34 -13.50
N GLU A 114 -2.23 -3.06 -14.79
CA GLU A 114 -2.21 -4.07 -15.86
C GLU A 114 -1.12 -5.14 -15.66
N ALA A 115 0.06 -4.73 -15.19
CA ALA A 115 1.16 -5.64 -14.88
C ALA A 115 0.91 -6.51 -13.63
N GLY A 116 -0.06 -6.15 -12.78
CA GLY A 116 -0.41 -6.83 -11.53
C GLY A 116 -0.69 -5.87 -10.37
N PRO A 117 -1.03 -6.40 -9.18
CA PRO A 117 -1.25 -5.60 -7.98
C PRO A 117 0.03 -4.89 -7.53
N MET A 118 -0.08 -3.61 -7.18
CA MET A 118 1.01 -2.79 -6.65
C MET A 118 0.64 -2.20 -5.29
N LEU A 119 1.62 -2.13 -4.38
CA LEU A 119 1.48 -1.51 -3.07
C LEU A 119 1.59 0.02 -3.20
N CYS A 120 0.57 0.76 -2.74
CA CYS A 120 0.62 2.22 -2.71
C CYS A 120 1.28 2.70 -1.41
N VAL A 121 2.39 3.41 -1.53
CA VAL A 121 3.03 4.14 -0.43
C VAL A 121 3.10 5.63 -0.74
N PHE A 122 3.17 6.44 0.30
CA PHE A 122 3.17 7.90 0.21
C PHE A 122 4.35 8.48 0.98
N SER A 123 4.94 9.54 0.42
CA SER A 123 6.04 10.27 1.07
C SER A 123 5.54 11.18 2.19
N SER A 124 4.29 11.62 2.14
CA SER A 124 3.71 12.67 2.98
C SER A 124 2.24 12.37 3.32
N ALA A 125 1.79 12.71 4.54
CA ALA A 125 0.40 12.48 4.93
C ALA A 125 -0.59 13.36 4.14
N THR A 126 -0.15 14.55 3.74
CA THR A 126 -0.86 15.43 2.80
C THR A 126 -1.04 14.73 1.45
N ARG A 127 0.00 14.11 0.89
CA ARG A 127 -0.10 13.35 -0.39
C ARG A 127 -0.99 12.12 -0.28
N ALA A 128 -0.91 11.40 0.85
CA ALA A 128 -1.81 10.28 1.12
C ALA A 128 -3.28 10.72 1.19
N LYS A 129 -3.56 11.94 1.69
CA LYS A 129 -4.92 12.52 1.72
C LYS A 129 -5.40 12.94 0.32
N GLU A 130 -4.60 13.69 -0.41
CA GLU A 130 -4.88 14.03 -1.83
C GLU A 130 -5.20 12.76 -2.64
N ALA A 131 -4.40 11.70 -2.47
CA ALA A 131 -4.60 10.43 -3.16
C ALA A 131 -5.86 9.68 -2.73
N ALA A 132 -6.22 9.70 -1.43
CA ALA A 132 -7.43 9.07 -0.94
C ALA A 132 -8.70 9.72 -1.51
N GLU A 133 -8.73 11.05 -1.57
CA GLU A 133 -9.83 11.80 -2.19
C GLU A 133 -9.86 11.58 -3.72
N ALA A 134 -8.72 11.72 -4.40
CA ALA A 134 -8.62 11.60 -5.86
C ALA A 134 -8.95 10.19 -6.40
N ASN A 135 -8.83 9.15 -5.57
CA ASN A 135 -9.22 7.78 -5.90
C ASN A 135 -10.61 7.39 -5.37
N GLY A 136 -11.35 8.32 -4.74
CA GLY A 136 -12.69 8.04 -4.17
C GLY A 136 -12.68 7.05 -3.01
N LEU A 137 -11.59 7.00 -2.24
CA LEU A 137 -11.46 6.12 -1.06
C LEU A 137 -12.17 6.70 0.17
N ILE A 138 -12.33 8.03 0.19
CA ILE A 138 -13.09 8.83 1.15
C ILE A 138 -13.87 9.92 0.40
N ALA A 139 -14.79 10.61 1.08
CA ALA A 139 -15.34 11.88 0.57
C ALA A 139 -14.39 13.05 0.89
N PRO A 140 -14.40 14.15 0.11
CA PRO A 140 -13.50 15.28 0.36
C PRO A 140 -13.64 15.88 1.76
N GLY A 141 -12.51 16.06 2.46
CA GLY A 141 -12.46 16.58 3.83
C GLY A 141 -12.67 15.56 4.96
N GLU A 142 -12.99 14.30 4.65
CA GLU A 142 -13.07 13.22 5.65
C GLU A 142 -11.67 12.81 6.16
N PRO A 143 -11.55 12.26 7.38
CA PRO A 143 -10.26 11.79 7.89
C PRO A 143 -9.83 10.49 7.20
N VAL A 144 -8.66 10.52 6.56
CA VAL A 144 -8.04 9.30 6.01
C VAL A 144 -7.36 8.51 7.14
N PRO A 145 -7.68 7.22 7.33
CA PRO A 145 -6.94 6.36 8.26
C PRO A 145 -5.57 6.04 7.65
N LEU A 146 -4.52 6.62 8.24
CA LEU A 146 -3.13 6.44 7.82
C LEU A 146 -2.36 5.55 8.83
N PHE A 147 -1.29 4.92 8.36
CA PHE A 147 -0.29 4.27 9.21
C PHE A 147 1.11 4.48 8.61
N ILE A 148 2.15 4.31 9.42
CA ILE A 148 3.55 4.46 9.00
C ILE A 148 4.31 3.15 9.11
N VAL A 149 5.32 2.99 8.26
CA VAL A 149 6.34 1.97 8.37
C VAL A 149 7.70 2.64 8.22
N GLN A 150 8.53 2.54 9.26
CA GLN A 150 9.86 3.16 9.31
C GLN A 150 10.81 2.50 8.31
N LEU A 151 11.68 3.27 7.67
CA LEU A 151 12.78 2.74 6.85
C LEU A 151 14.00 2.42 7.74
N PRO A 152 14.85 1.44 7.35
CA PRO A 152 14.78 0.63 6.13
C PRO A 152 13.72 -0.50 6.19
N ALA A 153 13.08 -0.75 7.35
CA ALA A 153 12.17 -1.89 7.54
C ALA A 153 10.93 -1.88 6.61
N ALA A 154 10.52 -0.72 6.09
CA ALA A 154 9.47 -0.60 5.09
C ALA A 154 9.78 -1.32 3.76
N LEU A 155 11.07 -1.50 3.41
CA LEU A 155 11.47 -2.30 2.25
C LEU A 155 11.07 -3.78 2.44
N ASP A 156 11.37 -4.34 3.60
CA ASP A 156 11.10 -5.76 3.92
C ASP A 156 9.59 -6.01 4.11
N TRP A 157 8.89 -5.06 4.75
CA TRP A 157 7.43 -5.04 4.82
C TRP A 157 6.80 -5.04 3.42
N ALA A 158 7.26 -4.18 2.50
CA ALA A 158 6.75 -4.14 1.14
C ALA A 158 7.06 -5.43 0.35
N MET A 159 8.27 -5.98 0.50
CA MET A 159 8.65 -7.25 -0.14
C MET A 159 7.81 -8.44 0.35
N SER A 160 7.34 -8.44 1.61
CA SER A 160 6.50 -9.52 2.15
C SER A 160 5.19 -9.74 1.37
N PHE A 161 4.64 -8.70 0.74
CA PHE A 161 3.43 -8.83 -0.10
C PHE A 161 3.67 -9.58 -1.42
N GLY A 162 4.93 -9.87 -1.78
CA GLY A 162 5.26 -10.79 -2.88
C GLY A 162 4.71 -12.20 -2.64
N GLU A 163 4.62 -12.66 -1.38
CA GLU A 163 3.95 -13.92 -1.00
C GLU A 163 2.44 -13.91 -1.32
N HIS A 164 1.87 -12.75 -1.67
CA HIS A 164 0.46 -12.53 -1.98
C HIS A 164 0.23 -11.99 -3.39
N GLY A 165 1.25 -12.07 -4.27
CA GLY A 165 1.13 -11.70 -5.68
C GLY A 165 1.22 -10.19 -5.97
N VAL A 166 1.65 -9.36 -5.02
CA VAL A 166 2.04 -7.97 -5.32
C VAL A 166 3.35 -7.98 -6.11
N ILE A 167 3.40 -7.26 -7.21
CA ILE A 167 4.55 -7.23 -8.14
C ILE A 167 5.53 -6.08 -7.87
N GLY A 168 5.09 -5.03 -7.19
CA GLY A 168 5.89 -3.82 -6.98
C GLY A 168 5.24 -2.79 -6.06
N VAL A 169 5.94 -1.68 -5.86
CA VAL A 169 5.52 -0.53 -5.05
C VAL A 169 5.36 0.68 -5.96
N THR A 170 4.33 1.50 -5.75
CA THR A 170 4.16 2.81 -6.39
C THR A 170 4.18 3.89 -5.31
N ILE A 171 4.91 4.98 -5.57
CA ILE A 171 5.04 6.13 -4.67
C ILE A 171 4.08 7.25 -5.09
N ASP A 172 3.40 7.88 -4.13
CA ASP A 172 2.53 9.06 -4.30
C ASP A 172 1.49 8.96 -5.45
N TYR A 173 0.98 7.77 -5.74
CA TYR A 173 -0.04 7.55 -6.77
C TYR A 173 -1.36 8.26 -6.40
N PRO A 174 -1.96 9.10 -7.28
CA PRO A 174 -1.77 9.17 -8.74
C PRO A 174 -0.90 10.34 -9.23
N ARG A 175 -0.29 11.10 -8.31
CA ARG A 175 0.54 12.29 -8.56
C ARG A 175 1.87 11.88 -9.18
N ILE A 176 2.63 11.03 -8.50
CA ILE A 176 3.76 10.30 -9.08
C ILE A 176 3.21 8.96 -9.57
N ARG A 177 3.65 8.53 -10.76
CA ARG A 177 3.18 7.27 -11.41
C ARG A 177 4.32 6.28 -11.63
N SER A 178 5.48 6.61 -11.10
CA SER A 178 6.68 5.78 -11.10
C SER A 178 6.52 4.65 -10.09
N TRP A 179 6.89 3.43 -10.49
CA TRP A 179 6.77 2.22 -9.67
C TRP A 179 8.08 1.42 -9.71
N CYS A 180 8.33 0.60 -8.70
CA CYS A 180 9.50 -0.27 -8.60
C CYS A 180 9.07 -1.74 -8.40
N PRO A 181 9.53 -2.69 -9.24
CA PRO A 181 9.34 -4.11 -9.01
C PRO A 181 9.96 -4.56 -7.68
N LEU A 182 9.30 -5.43 -6.92
CA LEU A 182 9.84 -5.93 -5.64
C LEU A 182 11.28 -6.51 -5.74
N PRO A 183 11.67 -7.24 -6.81
CA PRO A 183 13.05 -7.72 -6.98
C PRO A 183 14.10 -6.62 -7.20
N ASN A 184 13.69 -5.40 -7.55
CA ASN A 184 14.56 -4.22 -7.61
C ASN A 184 14.55 -3.45 -6.29
N LEU A 185 13.42 -3.43 -5.56
CA LEU A 185 13.31 -2.82 -4.24
C LEU A 185 14.32 -3.41 -3.24
N ALA A 186 14.56 -4.72 -3.32
CA ALA A 186 15.60 -5.41 -2.54
C ALA A 186 17.00 -4.78 -2.65
N LYS A 187 17.32 -4.18 -3.80
CA LYS A 187 18.63 -3.58 -4.13
C LYS A 187 18.78 -2.13 -3.63
N LEU A 188 17.75 -1.58 -2.98
CA LEU A 188 17.76 -0.23 -2.40
C LEU A 188 18.15 -0.22 -0.92
N ARG A 189 18.36 -1.39 -0.31
CA ARG A 189 19.03 -1.51 0.99
C ARG A 189 20.46 -0.97 0.86
N GLN A 190 20.75 0.15 1.53
CA GLN A 190 22.13 0.65 1.64
C GLN A 190 22.84 -0.14 2.76
N GLY A 191 23.98 -0.77 2.45
CA GLY A 191 24.76 -1.51 3.45
C GLY A 191 25.78 -2.54 2.95
N ASP A 192 25.68 -3.03 1.71
CA ASP A 192 26.48 -4.15 1.18
C ASP A 192 27.44 -3.77 0.02
N ASP A 193 28.05 -2.58 0.07
CA ASP A 193 29.18 -2.10 -0.77
C ASP A 193 30.30 -1.53 0.14
#